data_AF-A0A1H6WA53-F1
#
_entry.id   AF-A0A1H6WA53-F1
#
_cell.length_a   1.000
_cell.length_b   1.000
_cell.length_c   1.000
_cell.angle_alpha   90.00
_cell.angle_beta   90.00
_cell.angle_gamma   90.00
#
_symmetry.space_group_name_H-M   'P 1'
#
loop_
_entity.id
_entity.type
_entity.pdbx_description
1 polymer ?
#
loop_
_entity_poly.entity_id
_entity_poly.type
_entity_poly.pdbx_seq_one_letter_code
_entity_poly.pdbx_strand_id
1 'polypeptide(L)'
;MIYYVLLYVTLLTGLFPLIMFIGKGNHLNKQNNYVLPLILLIAVSSIYEYVVSGVLKISVIPWYQIHSLLEFLALYYLFIKLIVQRPKWFFLTFLGLFLLIYVYSFFCLEEDSAFLAKSINKSFLTLFIMWCSFLWVKQIFDQKTILSLYKESSLYVVMGLFFYYSTTISLFMLSSYIYNNDIYFNDYWLVNIIASLILRIILSIGVWKMK
;
A
#
# COMPACT_ATOMS: atom_id res chain seq x y z
N MET A 1 -22.74 -11.19 -6.67
CA MET A 1 -22.61 -11.93 -5.39
C MET A 1 -21.14 -12.13 -4.99
N ILE A 2 -20.31 -12.75 -5.86
CA ILE A 2 -18.87 -12.99 -5.58
C ILE A 2 -18.11 -11.72 -5.22
N TYR A 3 -18.33 -10.62 -5.95
CA TYR A 3 -17.73 -9.31 -5.67
C TYR A 3 -17.89 -8.86 -4.21
N TYR A 4 -19.12 -8.85 -3.71
CA TYR A 4 -19.41 -8.41 -2.34
C TYR A 4 -18.79 -9.33 -1.29
N VAL A 5 -18.82 -10.65 -1.51
CA VAL A 5 -18.20 -11.62 -0.61
C VAL A 5 -16.69 -11.35 -0.51
N LEU A 6 -16.01 -11.20 -1.65
CA LEU A 6 -14.57 -10.91 -1.67
C LEU A 6 -14.24 -9.55 -1.05
N LEU A 7 -15.09 -8.53 -1.26
CA LEU A 7 -14.93 -7.21 -0.65
C LEU A 7 -14.96 -7.31 0.87
N TYR A 8 -15.98 -7.94 1.46
CA TYR A 8 -16.08 -8.07 2.91
C TYR A 8 -14.97 -8.93 3.51
N VAL A 9 -14.61 -10.04 2.87
CA VAL A 9 -13.46 -10.87 3.29
C VAL A 9 -12.17 -10.05 3.26
N THR A 10 -11.98 -9.25 2.22
CA THR A 10 -10.82 -8.36 2.12
C THR A 10 -10.82 -7.37 3.27
N LEU A 11 -11.91 -6.65 3.52
CA LEU A 11 -11.99 -5.68 4.63
C LEU A 11 -11.68 -6.31 5.99
N LEU A 12 -12.28 -7.47 6.30
CA LEU A 12 -12.02 -8.19 7.56
C LEU A 12 -10.55 -8.64 7.70
N THR A 13 -9.96 -9.16 6.61
CA THR A 13 -8.54 -9.58 6.61
C THR A 13 -7.58 -8.40 6.75
N GLY A 14 -8.04 -7.15 6.59
CA GLY A 14 -7.22 -5.96 6.82
C GLY A 14 -6.80 -5.75 8.27
N LEU A 15 -7.56 -6.30 9.21
CA LEU A 15 -7.23 -6.26 10.64
C LEU A 15 -6.22 -7.34 11.04
N PHE A 16 -6.08 -8.39 10.24
CA PHE A 16 -5.33 -9.58 10.59
C PHE A 16 -3.83 -9.31 10.83
N PRO A 17 -3.10 -8.58 9.95
CA PRO A 17 -1.69 -8.25 10.21
C PRO A 17 -1.50 -7.46 11.50
N LEU A 18 -2.46 -6.58 11.85
CA LEU A 18 -2.42 -5.78 13.08
C LEU A 18 -2.58 -6.65 14.32
N ILE A 19 -3.60 -7.52 14.33
CA ILE A 19 -3.86 -8.44 15.44
C ILE A 19 -2.65 -9.34 15.69
N MET A 20 -2.05 -9.87 14.62
CA MET A 20 -0.83 -10.68 14.72
C MET A 20 0.36 -9.89 15.26
N PHE A 21 0.52 -8.63 14.83
CA PHE A 21 1.60 -7.77 15.31
C PHE A 21 1.48 -7.48 16.81
N ILE A 22 0.26 -7.18 17.28
CA ILE A 22 -0.04 -6.93 18.70
C ILE A 22 0.13 -8.21 19.52
N GLY A 23 -0.46 -9.32 19.07
CA GLY A 23 -0.47 -10.60 19.80
C GLY A 23 0.92 -11.20 20.01
N LYS A 24 1.91 -10.84 19.20
CA LYS A 24 3.30 -11.25 19.39
C LYS A 24 4.03 -10.51 20.53
N GLY A 25 3.44 -9.47 21.11
CA GLY A 25 4.12 -8.65 22.12
C GLY A 25 5.34 -7.87 21.58
N ASN A 26 5.51 -7.83 20.25
CA ASN A 26 6.65 -7.22 19.57
C ASN A 26 6.67 -5.68 19.64
N HIS A 27 5.70 -5.05 20.29
CA HIS A 27 5.68 -3.59 20.56
C HIS A 27 6.99 -3.08 21.19
N LEU A 28 7.70 -3.94 21.94
CA LEU A 28 8.93 -3.60 22.65
C LEU A 28 10.20 -3.79 21.82
N ASN A 29 10.16 -4.52 20.69
CA ASN A 29 11.35 -4.74 19.88
C ASN A 29 11.49 -3.64 18.80
N LYS A 30 12.20 -2.56 19.15
CA LYS A 30 12.40 -1.36 18.30
C LYS A 30 12.83 -1.67 16.86
N GLN A 31 13.44 -2.83 16.63
CA GLN A 31 13.97 -3.25 15.34
C GLN A 31 12.88 -3.53 14.29
N ASN A 32 11.67 -3.97 14.67
CA ASN A 32 10.60 -4.33 13.72
C ASN A 32 9.48 -3.27 13.59
N ASN A 33 9.57 -2.17 14.34
CA ASN A 33 8.55 -1.11 14.35
C ASN A 33 8.46 -0.32 13.03
N TYR A 34 9.30 -0.61 12.03
CA TYR A 34 9.26 0.06 10.73
C TYR A 34 8.04 -0.35 9.88
N VAL A 35 7.44 -1.52 10.11
CA VAL A 35 6.25 -1.99 9.35
C VAL A 35 4.95 -1.51 9.98
N LEU A 36 4.98 -1.08 11.24
CA LEU A 36 3.79 -0.71 12.01
C LEU A 36 2.95 0.38 11.33
N PRO A 37 3.50 1.48 10.78
CA PRO A 37 2.67 2.50 10.13
C PRO A 37 1.88 1.97 8.94
N LEU A 38 2.47 1.06 8.15
CA LEU A 38 1.80 0.43 7.02
C LEU A 38 0.64 -0.47 7.49
N ILE A 39 0.88 -1.28 8.51
CA ILE A 39 -0.14 -2.19 9.07
C ILE A 39 -1.31 -1.40 9.67
N LEU A 40 -1.00 -0.35 10.44
CA LEU A 40 -2.01 0.54 11.00
C LEU A 40 -2.83 1.19 9.90
N LEU A 41 -2.19 1.69 8.83
CA LEU A 41 -2.91 2.29 7.73
C LEU A 41 -3.88 1.32 7.05
N ILE A 42 -3.45 0.08 6.80
CA ILE A 42 -4.31 -0.96 6.20
C ILE A 42 -5.50 -1.27 7.11
N ALA A 43 -5.27 -1.39 8.42
CA ALA A 43 -6.33 -1.64 9.39
C ALA A 43 -7.32 -0.48 9.46
N VAL A 44 -6.83 0.76 9.61
CA VAL A 44 -7.66 1.97 9.66
C VAL A 44 -8.44 2.16 8.38
N SER A 45 -7.82 1.97 7.21
CA SER A 45 -8.53 2.06 5.92
C SER A 45 -9.62 1.00 5.80
N SER A 46 -9.40 -0.20 6.31
CA SER A 46 -10.40 -1.27 6.25
C SER A 46 -11.59 -0.99 7.16
N ILE A 47 -11.35 -0.43 8.36
CA ILE A 47 -12.41 0.02 9.27
C ILE A 47 -13.17 1.18 8.64
N TYR A 48 -12.44 2.18 8.12
CA TYR A 48 -13.04 3.36 7.50
C TYR A 48 -13.93 2.97 6.33
N GLU A 49 -13.45 2.14 5.41
CA GLU A 49 -14.22 1.71 4.25
C GLU A 49 -15.46 0.89 4.66
N TYR A 50 -15.32 0.01 5.65
CA TYR A 50 -16.47 -0.74 6.18
C TYR A 50 -17.54 0.16 6.81
N VAL A 51 -17.14 1.08 7.69
CA VAL A 51 -18.07 1.94 8.44
C VAL A 51 -18.64 3.06 7.56
N VAL A 52 -17.77 3.81 6.87
CA VAL A 52 -18.16 5.03 6.15
C VAL A 52 -18.82 4.70 4.82
N SER A 53 -18.24 3.79 4.04
CA SER A 53 -18.82 3.40 2.75
C SER A 53 -19.95 2.38 2.92
N GLY A 54 -19.75 1.38 3.78
CA GLY A 54 -20.72 0.28 3.95
C GLY A 54 -21.95 0.67 4.76
N VAL A 55 -21.76 1.27 5.95
CA VAL A 55 -22.86 1.58 6.88
C VAL A 55 -23.44 2.97 6.62
N LEU A 56 -22.58 3.99 6.53
CA LEU A 56 -23.01 5.40 6.49
C LEU A 56 -23.30 5.92 5.07
N LYS A 57 -22.84 5.22 4.02
CA LYS A 57 -22.97 5.61 2.60
C LYS A 57 -22.48 7.04 2.31
N ILE A 58 -21.49 7.52 3.05
CA ILE A 58 -20.89 8.84 2.85
C ILE A 58 -19.86 8.76 1.71
N SER A 59 -19.71 9.84 0.94
CA SER A 59 -18.71 9.93 -0.13
C SER A 59 -17.30 9.64 0.39
N VAL A 60 -16.62 8.68 -0.23
CA VAL A 60 -15.24 8.26 0.14
C VAL A 60 -14.17 9.11 -0.55
N ILE A 61 -14.58 10.08 -1.38
CA ILE A 61 -13.68 10.89 -2.22
C ILE A 61 -12.64 11.67 -1.38
N PRO A 62 -13.01 12.43 -0.33
CA PRO A 62 -12.03 13.14 0.49
C PRO A 62 -11.05 12.19 1.19
N TRP A 63 -11.54 11.01 1.59
CA TRP A 63 -10.71 9.98 2.21
C TRP A 63 -9.66 9.44 1.25
N TYR A 64 -9.97 9.24 -0.03
CA TYR A 64 -8.98 8.77 -1.01
C TYR A 64 -7.79 9.72 -1.16
N GLN A 65 -8.02 11.03 -1.04
CA GLN A 65 -6.95 12.01 -1.11
C GLN A 65 -6.04 11.97 0.13
N ILE A 66 -6.63 11.93 1.32
CA ILE A 66 -5.87 11.84 2.59
C ILE A 66 -5.14 10.50 2.65
N HIS A 67 -5.81 9.41 2.28
CA HIS A 67 -5.23 8.07 2.26
C HIS A 67 -3.99 8.01 1.37
N SER A 68 -4.00 8.64 0.19
CA SER A 68 -2.85 8.64 -0.72
C SER A 68 -1.59 9.26 -0.07
N LEU A 69 -1.75 10.32 0.72
CA LEU A 69 -0.65 10.93 1.49
C LEU A 69 -0.17 10.00 2.60
N LEU A 70 -1.08 9.48 3.42
CA LEU A 70 -0.74 8.58 4.52
C LEU A 70 -0.03 7.31 4.02
N GLU A 71 -0.47 6.80 2.87
CA GLU A 71 0.10 5.63 2.21
C GLU A 71 1.53 5.89 1.75
N PHE A 72 1.76 7.02 1.07
CA PHE A 72 3.12 7.42 0.72
C PHE A 72 3.99 7.58 1.96
N LEU A 73 3.53 8.27 3.01
CA LEU A 73 4.32 8.48 4.23
C LEU A 73 4.66 7.16 4.94
N ALA A 74 3.71 6.23 5.04
CA ALA A 74 3.94 4.92 5.64
C ALA A 74 4.99 4.11 4.86
N LEU A 75 4.88 4.09 3.53
CA LEU A 75 5.83 3.39 2.66
C LEU A 75 7.20 4.06 2.63
N TYR A 76 7.22 5.40 2.60
CA TYR A 76 8.43 6.20 2.68
C TYR A 76 9.19 5.90 3.96
N TYR A 77 8.50 5.91 5.11
CA TYR A 77 9.10 5.54 6.40
C TYR A 77 9.64 4.10 6.40
N LEU A 78 8.87 3.16 5.87
CA LEU A 78 9.25 1.75 5.75
C LEU A 78 10.55 1.57 4.95
N PHE A 79 10.60 2.11 3.73
CA PHE A 79 11.80 1.99 2.88
C PHE A 79 12.96 2.83 3.41
N ILE A 80 12.68 3.93 4.13
CA ILE A 80 13.70 4.67 4.86
C ILE A 80 14.44 3.77 5.85
N LYS A 81 13.72 2.93 6.59
CA LYS A 81 14.32 2.07 7.60
C LYS A 81 14.95 0.79 7.00
N LEU A 82 14.38 0.26 5.92
CA LEU A 82 14.87 -0.96 5.29
C LEU A 82 16.17 -0.79 4.48
N ILE A 83 16.32 0.34 3.78
CA ILE A 83 17.46 0.56 2.88
C ILE A 83 18.50 1.42 3.61
N VAL A 84 19.60 0.78 4.05
CA VAL A 84 20.69 1.41 4.79
C VAL A 84 21.72 2.02 3.83
N GLN A 85 22.07 1.32 2.76
CA GLN A 85 23.09 1.75 1.81
C GLN A 85 22.46 2.57 0.69
N ARG A 86 22.38 3.89 0.89
CA ARG A 86 21.78 4.77 -0.12
C ARG A 86 22.28 6.22 -0.05
N PRO A 87 22.22 6.95 -1.18
CA PRO A 87 22.39 8.39 -1.15
C PRO A 87 21.19 9.05 -0.46
N LYS A 88 21.44 9.89 0.55
CA LYS A 88 20.38 10.62 1.29
C LYS A 88 19.47 11.43 0.37
N TRP A 89 20.04 11.97 -0.71
CA TRP A 89 19.32 12.75 -1.73
C TRP A 89 18.20 11.97 -2.41
N PHE A 90 18.34 10.65 -2.61
CA PHE A 90 17.33 9.85 -3.31
C PHE A 90 15.97 9.89 -2.64
N PHE A 91 15.90 9.69 -1.33
CA PHE A 91 14.61 9.74 -0.61
C PHE A 91 14.08 11.18 -0.57
N LEU A 92 14.95 12.16 -0.38
CA LEU A 92 14.54 13.56 -0.35
C LEU A 92 13.98 14.03 -1.70
N THR A 93 14.55 13.58 -2.82
CA THR A 93 14.02 13.86 -4.16
C THR A 93 12.66 13.21 -4.38
N PHE A 94 12.46 11.95 -3.98
CA PHE A 94 11.16 11.29 -4.09
C PHE A 94 10.10 11.96 -3.20
N LEU A 95 10.48 12.41 -2.00
CA LEU A 95 9.59 13.17 -1.12
C LEU A 95 9.18 14.51 -1.76
N GLY A 96 10.15 15.27 -2.26
CA GLY A 96 9.87 16.56 -2.92
C GLY A 96 8.98 16.41 -4.14
N LEU A 97 9.29 15.43 -5.02
CA LEU A 97 8.48 15.13 -6.19
C LEU A 97 7.07 14.66 -5.80
N PHE A 98 6.94 13.79 -4.80
CA PHE A 98 5.63 13.36 -4.31
C PHE A 98 4.81 14.54 -3.82
N LEU A 99 5.39 15.44 -3.02
CA LEU A 99 4.67 16.61 -2.50
C LEU A 99 4.20 17.53 -3.62
N LEU A 100 5.03 17.77 -4.65
CA LEU A 100 4.64 18.55 -5.83
C LEU A 100 3.46 17.90 -6.57
N ILE A 101 3.55 16.59 -6.82
CA ILE A 101 2.49 15.82 -7.49
C ILE A 101 1.22 15.76 -6.65
N TYR A 102 1.36 15.62 -5.33
CA TYR A 102 0.25 15.57 -4.39
C TYR A 102 -0.48 16.91 -4.34
N VAL A 103 0.25 18.04 -4.26
CA VAL A 103 -0.35 19.38 -4.37
C VAL A 103 -1.02 19.56 -5.72
N TYR A 104 -0.39 19.12 -6.82
CA TYR A 104 -1.01 19.15 -8.14
C TYR A 104 -2.33 18.36 -8.18
N SER A 105 -2.38 17.18 -7.54
CA SER A 105 -3.56 16.34 -7.50
C SER A 105 -4.77 16.99 -6.81
N PHE A 106 -4.57 17.99 -5.93
CA PHE A 106 -5.68 18.76 -5.33
C PHE A 106 -6.45 19.58 -6.35
N PHE A 107 -5.79 20.09 -7.40
CA PHE A 107 -6.46 20.81 -8.47
C PHE A 107 -7.32 19.91 -9.36
N CYS A 108 -7.21 18.58 -9.19
CA CYS A 108 -8.01 17.59 -9.90
C CYS A 108 -9.08 16.94 -8.99
N LEU A 109 -9.46 17.56 -7.87
CA LEU A 109 -10.47 17.06 -6.92
C LEU A 109 -11.91 17.53 -7.24
N GLU A 110 -12.29 17.61 -8.51
CA GLU A 110 -13.72 17.70 -8.88
C GLU A 110 -14.33 16.29 -8.88
N GLU A 111 -15.66 16.18 -8.68
CA GLU A 111 -16.35 14.87 -8.54
C GLU A 111 -16.08 13.94 -9.73
N ASP A 112 -16.01 14.49 -10.95
CA ASP A 112 -15.73 13.75 -12.18
C ASP A 112 -14.24 13.38 -12.36
N SER A 113 -13.32 14.09 -11.70
CA SER A 113 -11.87 13.93 -11.85
C SER A 113 -11.18 13.30 -10.64
N ALA A 114 -11.91 12.94 -9.58
CA ALA A 114 -11.36 12.33 -8.38
C ALA A 114 -10.55 11.04 -8.66
N PHE A 115 -10.97 10.25 -9.65
CA PHE A 115 -10.21 9.07 -10.10
C PHE A 115 -8.90 9.43 -10.80
N LEU A 116 -8.84 10.58 -11.48
CA LEU A 116 -7.62 11.09 -12.11
C LEU A 116 -6.60 11.54 -11.04
N ALA A 117 -7.04 12.26 -10.01
CA ALA A 117 -6.18 12.60 -8.86
C ALA A 117 -5.59 11.34 -8.19
N LYS A 118 -6.44 10.33 -7.97
CA LYS A 118 -6.04 9.03 -7.44
C LYS A 118 -5.04 8.31 -8.34
N SER A 119 -5.28 8.32 -9.66
CA SER A 119 -4.42 7.71 -10.67
C SER A 119 -3.01 8.31 -10.67
N ILE A 120 -2.91 9.64 -10.61
CA ILE A 120 -1.64 10.37 -10.55
C ILE A 120 -0.83 9.95 -9.32
N ASN A 121 -1.47 10.01 -8.13
CA ASN A 121 -0.81 9.67 -6.87
C ASN A 121 -0.37 8.19 -6.83
N LYS A 122 -1.24 7.27 -7.26
CA LYS A 122 -0.94 5.83 -7.30
C LYS A 122 0.17 5.49 -8.29
N SER A 123 0.19 6.12 -9.46
CA SER A 123 1.26 5.94 -10.46
C SER A 123 2.63 6.30 -9.89
N PHE A 124 2.74 7.46 -9.23
CA PHE A 124 3.99 7.86 -8.59
C PHE A 124 4.39 6.90 -7.46
N LEU A 125 3.42 6.49 -6.64
CA LEU A 125 3.66 5.57 -5.54
C LEU A 125 4.16 4.21 -6.01
N THR A 126 3.62 3.68 -7.11
CA THR A 126 4.11 2.45 -7.75
C THR A 126 5.56 2.58 -8.18
N LEU A 127 5.92 3.68 -8.87
CA LEU A 127 7.30 3.92 -9.29
C LEU A 127 8.25 3.95 -8.09
N PHE A 128 7.87 4.65 -7.02
CA PHE A 128 8.64 4.69 -5.78
C PHE A 128 8.87 3.30 -5.19
N ILE A 129 7.82 2.48 -5.09
CA ILE A 129 7.91 1.12 -4.54
C ILE A 129 8.75 0.21 -5.42
N MET A 130 8.56 0.25 -6.74
CA MET A 130 9.37 -0.55 -7.67
C MET A 130 10.85 -0.23 -7.49
N TRP A 131 11.22 1.05 -7.52
CA TRP A 131 12.61 1.48 -7.32
C TRP A 131 13.17 1.05 -5.96
N CYS A 132 12.42 1.27 -4.88
CA CYS A 132 12.86 0.88 -3.55
C CYS A 132 12.96 -0.63 -3.37
N SER A 133 12.08 -1.41 -4.01
CA SER A 133 12.14 -2.87 -4.00
C SER A 133 13.42 -3.36 -4.66
N PHE A 134 13.79 -2.82 -5.83
CA PHE A 134 15.04 -3.16 -6.50
C PHE A 134 16.27 -2.77 -5.68
N LEU A 135 16.28 -1.56 -5.10
CA LEU A 135 17.38 -1.12 -4.23
C LEU A 135 17.53 -1.99 -2.99
N TRP A 136 16.41 -2.39 -2.38
CA TRP A 136 16.43 -3.28 -1.23
C TRP A 136 17.00 -4.65 -1.62
N VAL A 137 16.51 -5.25 -2.71
CA VAL A 137 17.04 -6.53 -3.22
C VAL A 137 18.55 -6.43 -3.48
N LYS A 138 18.99 -5.38 -4.19
CA LYS A 138 20.41 -5.15 -4.47
C LYS A 138 21.25 -5.09 -3.19
N GLN A 139 20.82 -4.31 -2.20
CA GLN A 139 21.54 -4.18 -0.92
C GLN A 139 21.71 -5.53 -0.22
N ILE A 140 20.68 -6.37 -0.23
CA ILE A 140 20.73 -7.69 0.42
C ILE A 140 21.75 -8.60 -0.27
N PHE A 141 21.82 -8.57 -1.60
CA PHE A 141 22.82 -9.33 -2.35
C PHE A 141 24.24 -8.79 -2.13
N ASP A 142 24.42 -7.47 -2.13
CA ASP A 142 25.72 -6.82 -1.93
C ASP A 142 26.30 -7.10 -0.53
N GLN A 143 25.44 -7.13 0.48
CA GLN A 143 25.86 -7.35 1.88
C GLN A 143 26.20 -8.82 2.18
N LYS A 144 25.84 -9.78 1.32
CA LYS A 144 25.97 -11.24 1.56
C LYS A 144 25.47 -11.68 2.93
N THR A 145 24.61 -10.89 3.57
CA THR A 145 24.26 -11.01 5.00
C THR A 145 23.31 -12.16 5.27
N ILE A 146 22.68 -12.73 4.24
CA ILE A 146 21.57 -13.66 4.39
C ILE A 146 21.86 -14.94 3.59
N LEU A 147 22.15 -16.03 4.31
CA LEU A 147 22.26 -17.38 3.74
C LEU A 147 20.92 -17.89 3.16
N SER A 148 19.78 -17.31 3.56
CA SER A 148 18.45 -17.75 3.11
C SER A 148 17.41 -16.63 3.14
N LEU A 149 17.19 -15.98 1.99
CA LEU A 149 16.27 -14.83 1.82
C LEU A 149 14.86 -15.09 2.37
N TYR A 150 14.34 -16.31 2.18
CA TYR A 150 12.99 -16.68 2.60
C TYR A 150 12.77 -16.68 4.13
N LYS A 151 13.84 -16.60 4.94
CA LYS A 151 13.72 -16.51 6.41
C LYS A 151 13.50 -15.07 6.88
N GLU A 152 13.81 -14.08 6.05
CA GLU A 152 13.68 -12.67 6.40
C GLU A 152 12.23 -12.21 6.31
N SER A 153 11.73 -11.56 7.37
CA SER A 153 10.39 -10.98 7.40
C SER A 153 10.22 -9.84 6.39
N SER A 154 11.27 -9.04 6.21
CA SER A 154 11.31 -7.90 5.28
C SER A 154 11.10 -8.31 3.82
N LEU A 155 11.54 -9.52 3.43
CA LEU A 155 11.30 -10.07 2.08
C LEU A 155 9.80 -10.13 1.77
N TYR A 156 9.00 -10.69 2.67
CA TYR A 156 7.56 -10.83 2.46
C TYR A 156 6.89 -9.47 2.33
N VAL A 157 7.29 -8.51 3.17
CA VAL A 157 6.73 -7.16 3.13
C VAL A 157 7.06 -6.46 1.80
N VAL A 158 8.32 -6.47 1.37
CA VAL A 158 8.76 -5.82 0.14
C VAL A 158 8.15 -6.51 -1.09
N MET A 159 8.17 -7.84 -1.16
CA MET A 159 7.61 -8.58 -2.29
C MET A 159 6.08 -8.45 -2.37
N GLY A 160 5.39 -8.47 -1.23
CA GLY A 160 3.94 -8.24 -1.19
C GLY A 160 3.58 -6.87 -1.77
N LEU A 161 4.30 -5.82 -1.37
CA LEU A 161 4.15 -4.48 -1.92
C LEU A 161 4.46 -4.44 -3.42
N PHE A 162 5.58 -5.03 -3.85
CA PHE A 162 5.95 -5.09 -5.26
C PHE A 162 4.85 -5.73 -6.12
N PHE A 163 4.31 -6.88 -5.70
CA PHE A 163 3.25 -7.57 -6.41
C PHE A 163 1.94 -6.77 -6.46
N TYR A 164 1.51 -6.21 -5.32
CA TYR A 164 0.27 -5.42 -5.27
C TYR A 164 0.33 -4.21 -6.21
N TYR A 165 1.41 -3.44 -6.15
CA TYR A 165 1.55 -2.22 -6.95
C TYR A 165 1.81 -2.50 -8.43
N SER A 166 2.54 -3.57 -8.76
CA SER A 166 2.72 -3.99 -10.15
C SER A 166 1.41 -4.47 -10.78
N THR A 167 0.54 -5.12 -10.01
CA THR A 167 -0.76 -5.62 -10.50
C THR A 167 -1.78 -4.49 -10.67
N THR A 168 -1.79 -3.54 -9.73
CA THR A 168 -2.84 -2.51 -9.66
C THR A 168 -2.55 -1.24 -10.45
N ILE A 169 -1.31 -1.03 -10.93
CA ILE A 169 -0.95 0.17 -11.69
C ILE A 169 -1.82 0.36 -12.93
N SER A 170 -2.00 -0.68 -13.75
CA SER A 170 -2.82 -0.59 -14.97
C SER A 170 -4.27 -0.24 -14.66
N LEU A 171 -4.80 -0.79 -13.56
CA LEU A 171 -6.15 -0.50 -13.08
C LEU A 171 -6.29 0.96 -12.66
N PHE A 172 -5.34 1.48 -11.86
CA PHE A 172 -5.41 2.87 -11.43
C PHE A 172 -5.17 3.86 -12.57
N MET A 173 -4.27 3.56 -13.51
CA MET A 173 -4.04 4.37 -14.71
C MET A 173 -5.30 4.48 -15.59
N LEU A 174 -6.05 3.39 -15.73
CA LEU A 174 -7.27 3.36 -16.54
C LEU A 174 -8.54 3.71 -15.76
N SER A 175 -8.44 3.97 -14.46
CA SER A 175 -9.63 4.10 -13.59
C SER A 175 -10.59 5.22 -14.01
N SER A 176 -10.10 6.34 -14.53
CA SER A 176 -10.93 7.43 -15.05
C SER A 176 -11.74 7.01 -16.29
N TYR A 177 -11.11 6.27 -17.21
CA TYR A 177 -11.77 5.76 -18.41
C TYR A 177 -12.78 4.65 -18.09
N ILE A 178 -12.48 3.82 -17.09
CA ILE A 178 -13.36 2.72 -16.67
C ILE A 178 -14.60 3.27 -15.95
N TYR A 179 -14.43 4.30 -15.12
CA TYR A 179 -15.54 4.95 -14.42
C TYR A 179 -16.57 5.52 -15.41
N ASN A 180 -16.13 6.22 -16.45
CA ASN A 180 -17.02 6.85 -17.43
C ASN A 180 -17.77 5.86 -18.34
N ASN A 181 -17.35 4.59 -18.41
CA ASN A 181 -17.97 3.58 -19.27
C ASN A 181 -18.90 2.60 -18.53
N ASP A 182 -19.06 2.75 -17.20
CA ASP A 182 -19.98 2.09 -16.23
C ASP A 182 -20.16 0.55 -16.25
N ILE A 183 -20.26 -0.08 -17.42
CA ILE A 183 -20.70 -1.47 -17.63
C ILE A 183 -19.77 -2.49 -16.96
N TYR A 184 -18.48 -2.19 -16.79
CA TYR A 184 -17.47 -3.14 -16.30
C TYR A 184 -16.69 -2.68 -15.06
N PHE A 185 -17.09 -1.57 -14.41
CA PHE A 185 -16.31 -1.00 -13.30
C PHE A 185 -16.06 -2.01 -12.17
N ASN A 186 -17.08 -2.79 -11.78
CA ASN A 186 -16.97 -3.79 -10.72
C ASN A 186 -16.00 -4.94 -11.06
N ASP A 187 -15.95 -5.36 -12.32
CA ASP A 187 -15.08 -6.45 -12.78
C ASP A 187 -13.62 -6.03 -12.76
N TYR A 188 -13.33 -4.79 -13.18
CA TYR A 188 -11.99 -4.22 -13.02
C TYR A 188 -11.65 -4.04 -11.54
N TRP A 189 -12.56 -3.49 -10.73
CA TRP A 189 -12.30 -3.26 -9.32
C TRP A 189 -12.03 -4.54 -8.53
N LEU A 190 -12.61 -5.67 -8.96
CA LEU A 190 -12.35 -6.99 -8.39
C LEU A 190 -10.87 -7.38 -8.45
N VAL A 191 -10.11 -6.94 -9.47
CA VAL A 191 -8.66 -7.15 -9.54
C VAL A 191 -7.94 -6.46 -8.39
N ASN A 192 -8.32 -5.23 -8.04
CA ASN A 192 -7.76 -4.51 -6.90
C ASN A 192 -8.12 -5.20 -5.57
N ILE A 193 -9.35 -5.73 -5.43
CA ILE A 193 -9.78 -6.48 -4.25
C ILE A 193 -8.91 -7.73 -4.07
N ILE A 194 -8.74 -8.54 -5.12
CA ILE A 194 -7.92 -9.76 -5.07
C ILE A 194 -6.46 -9.42 -4.75
N ALA A 195 -5.88 -8.42 -5.43
CA ALA A 195 -4.50 -8.00 -5.19
C ALA A 195 -4.31 -7.52 -3.73
N SER A 196 -5.28 -6.76 -3.20
CA SER A 196 -5.29 -6.30 -1.80
C SER A 196 -5.38 -7.46 -0.82
N LEU A 197 -6.19 -8.48 -1.11
CA LEU A 197 -6.29 -9.68 -0.28
C LEU A 197 -4.97 -10.46 -0.25
N ILE A 198 -4.34 -10.66 -1.42
CA ILE A 198 -3.02 -11.30 -1.52
C ILE A 198 -1.98 -10.51 -0.72
N LEU A 199 -1.97 -9.18 -0.83
CA LEU A 199 -1.08 -8.31 -0.04
C LEU A 199 -1.26 -8.54 1.46
N ARG A 200 -2.50 -8.56 1.96
CA ARG A 200 -2.81 -8.76 3.38
C ARG A 200 -2.33 -10.12 3.89
N ILE A 201 -2.48 -11.18 3.09
CA ILE A 201 -1.96 -12.52 3.41
C ILE A 201 -0.43 -12.49 3.51
N ILE A 202 0.25 -11.95 2.49
CA ILE A 202 1.72 -11.89 2.46
C ILE A 202 2.26 -11.04 3.63
N LEU A 203 1.63 -9.90 3.94
CA LEU A 203 2.00 -9.07 5.08
C LEU A 203 1.82 -9.82 6.41
N SER A 204 0.73 -10.57 6.56
CA SER A 204 0.50 -11.41 7.75
C SER A 204 1.60 -12.46 7.93
N ILE A 205 2.04 -13.10 6.84
CA ILE A 205 3.18 -14.03 6.85
C ILE A 205 4.47 -13.30 7.23
N GLY A 206 4.71 -12.11 6.67
CA GLY A 206 5.86 -11.28 7.02
C GLY A 206 5.91 -10.92 8.50
N VAL A 207 4.78 -10.48 9.06
CA VAL A 207 4.61 -10.18 10.50
C VAL A 207 4.82 -11.43 11.35
N TRP A 208 4.30 -12.58 10.95
CA TRP A 208 4.59 -13.84 11.65
C TRP A 208 6.09 -14.13 11.68
N LYS A 209 6.82 -13.92 10.59
CA LYS A 209 8.27 -14.20 10.59
C LYS A 209 9.12 -13.19 11.37
N MET A 210 8.57 -12.06 11.80
CA MET A 210 9.29 -11.11 12.66
C MET A 210 9.59 -11.74 14.02
N LYS A 211 10.89 -11.85 14.34
CA LYS A 211 11.38 -12.26 15.66
C LYS A 211 11.61 -11.04 16.54
#